data_AF-A0A7C6L066-F1
#
_entry.id   AF-A0A7C6L066-F1
#
_cell.length_a   1.000
_cell.length_b   1.000
_cell.length_c   1.000
_cell.angle_alpha   90.00
_cell.angle_beta   90.00
_cell.angle_gamma   90.00
#
_symmetry.space_group_name_H-M   'P 1'
#
loop_
_entity.id
_entity.type
_entity.pdbx_description
1 polymer ?
#
loop_
_entity_poly.entity_id
_entity_poly.type
_entity_poly.pdbx_seq_one_letter_code
_entity_poly.pdbx_strand_id
1 'polypeptide(L)'
;MNTVEKLLKIDAGKLKMPERTVTLKLAKLGIDLDFPCVAISPETYSEIQENSIEMRKGDIKRINMHKMKTLTIIEGCPTVFKSKEVMEHFGCATPKELVNKLLLNGEMDDLYNAISELNGYEKDEEEDIKN
;
A
#
# COMPACT_ATOMS: atom_id res chain seq x y z
N MET A 1 10.82 -35.14 -2.84
CA MET A 1 10.90 -34.01 -1.90
C MET A 1 9.51 -33.43 -1.70
N ASN A 2 9.00 -33.42 -0.47
CA ASN A 2 7.69 -32.83 -0.17
C ASN A 2 7.82 -31.34 0.22
N THR A 3 6.70 -30.62 0.32
CA THR A 3 6.66 -29.18 0.65
C THR A 3 7.33 -28.88 1.99
N VAL A 4 7.16 -29.76 2.97
CA VAL A 4 7.74 -29.61 4.32
C VAL A 4 9.27 -29.67 4.26
N GLU A 5 9.85 -30.60 3.52
CA GLU A 5 11.31 -30.72 3.34
C GLU A 5 11.92 -29.52 2.61
N LYS A 6 11.18 -28.86 1.72
CA LYS A 6 11.63 -27.61 1.08
C LYS A 6 11.67 -26.48 2.10
N LEU A 7 10.62 -26.31 2.90
CA LEU A 7 10.53 -25.27 3.93
C LEU A 7 11.59 -25.46 5.02
N LEU A 8 11.82 -26.69 5.47
CA LEU A 8 12.83 -27.01 6.50
C LEU A 8 14.27 -26.72 6.05
N LYS A 9 14.53 -26.59 4.74
CA LYS A 9 15.83 -26.21 4.18
C LYS A 9 16.01 -24.69 4.02
N ILE A 10 14.94 -23.91 4.20
CA ILE A 10 15.01 -22.45 4.12
C ILE A 10 15.53 -21.91 5.45
N ASP A 11 16.50 -21.02 5.34
CA ASP A 11 17.00 -20.25 6.48
C ASP A 11 15.96 -19.19 6.87
N ALA A 12 15.37 -19.34 8.06
CA ALA A 12 14.36 -18.41 8.56
C ALA A 12 14.88 -16.96 8.66
N GLY A 13 16.20 -16.76 8.84
CA GLY A 13 16.81 -15.43 8.85
C GLY A 13 16.84 -14.72 7.49
N LYS A 14 16.53 -15.44 6.40
CA LYS A 14 16.45 -14.89 5.04
C LYS A 14 15.03 -14.51 4.63
N LEU A 15 14.03 -14.77 5.47
CA LEU A 15 12.67 -14.27 5.25
C LEU A 15 12.69 -12.75 5.34
N LYS A 16 12.46 -12.09 4.21
CA LYS A 16 12.31 -10.65 4.11
C LYS A 16 10.99 -10.34 3.44
N MET A 17 10.38 -9.23 3.84
CA MET A 17 9.24 -8.70 3.12
C MET A 17 9.68 -8.29 1.71
N PRO A 18 8.90 -8.64 0.67
CA PRO A 18 9.12 -8.12 -0.67
C PRO A 18 9.19 -6.59 -0.67
N GLU A 19 10.10 -6.03 -1.45
CA GLU A 19 10.29 -4.59 -1.59
C GLU A 19 10.52 -4.21 -3.05
N ARG A 20 10.07 -3.02 -3.44
CA ARG A 20 10.21 -2.49 -4.81
C ARG A 20 10.14 -0.97 -4.80
N THR A 21 10.96 -0.32 -5.62
CA THR A 21 10.82 1.12 -5.88
C THR A 21 9.83 1.35 -7.01
N VAL A 22 8.84 2.22 -6.77
CA VAL A 22 7.83 2.62 -7.75
C VAL A 22 8.06 4.08 -8.11
N THR A 23 8.42 4.34 -9.37
CA THR A 23 8.54 5.71 -9.88
C THR A 23 7.17 6.21 -10.33
N LEU A 24 6.70 7.31 -9.75
CA LEU A 24 5.47 7.98 -10.17
C LEU A 24 5.73 9.42 -10.58
N LYS A 25 5.07 9.82 -11.66
CA LYS A 25 4.98 11.22 -12.07
C LYS A 25 3.88 11.90 -11.28
N LEU A 26 4.27 12.79 -10.36
CA LEU A 26 3.30 13.54 -9.57
C LEU A 26 2.81 14.75 -10.35
N ALA A 27 1.56 14.73 -10.79
CA ALA A 27 0.98 15.79 -11.60
C ALA A 27 0.93 17.13 -10.84
N LYS A 28 0.75 17.09 -9.50
CA LYS A 28 0.77 18.29 -8.65
C LYS A 28 2.14 18.95 -8.55
N LEU A 29 3.22 18.19 -8.70
CA LEU A 29 4.60 18.71 -8.62
C LEU A 29 5.28 18.82 -9.99
N GLY A 30 4.76 18.14 -11.01
CA GLY A 30 5.34 18.08 -12.36
C GLY A 30 6.66 17.30 -12.43
N ILE A 31 7.02 16.56 -11.39
CA ILE A 31 8.27 15.80 -11.27
C ILE A 31 7.99 14.31 -11.09
N ASP A 32 8.97 13.50 -11.46
CA ASP A 32 8.98 12.07 -11.17
C ASP A 32 9.62 11.86 -9.79
N LEU A 33 8.98 11.04 -8.96
CA LEU A 33 9.45 10.68 -7.63
C LEU A 33 9.45 9.16 -7.44
N ASP A 34 10.51 8.68 -6.80
CA ASP A 34 10.70 7.28 -6.47
C ASP A 34 10.14 6.98 -5.07
N PHE A 35 9.19 6.05 -5.02
CA PHE A 35 8.56 5.58 -3.79
C PHE A 35 9.08 4.18 -3.45
N PRO A 36 9.95 4.03 -2.44
CA PRO A 36 10.36 2.72 -1.94
C PRO A 36 9.18 2.05 -1.23
N CYS A 37 8.59 1.07 -1.90
CA CYS A 37 7.46 0.29 -1.42
C CYS A 37 7.93 -1.01 -0.76
N VAL A 38 7.25 -1.43 0.29
CA VAL A 38 7.44 -2.71 0.97
C VAL A 38 6.10 -3.41 1.13
N ALA A 39 6.13 -4.75 1.12
CA ALA A 39 4.96 -5.55 1.46
C ALA A 39 4.55 -5.29 2.92
N ILE A 40 3.25 -5.33 3.15
CA ILE A 40 2.62 -5.17 4.45
C ILE A 40 2.41 -6.57 5.04
N SER A 41 2.62 -6.70 6.35
CA SER A 41 2.33 -7.96 7.03
C SER A 41 0.83 -8.31 6.94
N PRO A 42 0.46 -9.60 6.87
CA PRO A 42 -0.95 -10.00 6.84
C PRO A 42 -1.77 -9.43 8.00
N GLU A 43 -1.19 -9.39 9.20
CA GLU A 43 -1.80 -8.82 10.41
C GLU A 43 -2.13 -7.33 10.23
N THR A 44 -1.13 -6.53 9.84
CA THR A 44 -1.32 -5.10 9.58
C THR A 44 -2.32 -4.86 8.45
N TYR A 45 -2.31 -5.69 7.40
CA TYR A 45 -3.28 -5.56 6.31
C TYR A 45 -4.71 -5.85 6.78
N SER A 46 -4.92 -6.88 7.60
CA SER A 46 -6.22 -7.15 8.23
C SER A 46 -6.70 -5.98 9.10
N GLU A 47 -5.82 -5.40 9.91
CA GLU A 47 -6.14 -4.20 10.71
C GLU A 47 -6.58 -3.04 9.81
N ILE A 48 -5.90 -2.80 8.69
CA ILE A 48 -6.29 -1.74 7.74
C ILE A 48 -7.69 -1.99 7.17
N GLN A 49 -8.00 -3.24 6.80
CA GLN A 49 -9.31 -3.61 6.27
C GLN A 49 -10.40 -3.39 7.31
N GLU A 50 -10.21 -3.88 8.53
CA GLU A 50 -11.16 -3.70 9.64
C GLU A 50 -11.41 -2.22 9.92
N ASN A 51 -10.33 -1.42 9.99
CA ASN A 51 -10.42 0.02 10.18
C ASN A 51 -11.16 0.74 9.03
N SER A 52 -11.25 0.13 7.86
CA SER A 52 -11.88 0.71 6.68
C SER A 52 -13.35 0.31 6.52
N ILE A 53 -13.87 -0.58 7.37
CA ILE A 53 -15.27 -1.00 7.36
C ILE A 53 -16.11 -0.10 8.27
N GLU A 54 -17.18 0.47 7.74
CA GLU A 54 -18.21 1.15 8.52
C GLU A 54 -19.35 0.17 8.82
N MET A 55 -19.50 -0.20 10.09
CA MET A 55 -20.61 -1.03 10.57
C MET A 55 -21.77 -0.18 11.10
N ARG A 56 -23.02 -0.60 10.84
CA ARG A 56 -24.21 0.00 11.45
C ARG A 56 -25.17 -1.11 11.87
N LYS A 57 -25.51 -1.16 13.16
CA LYS A 57 -26.42 -2.15 13.75
C LYS A 57 -26.03 -3.63 13.48
N GLY A 58 -24.73 -3.92 13.40
CA GLY A 58 -24.22 -5.27 13.15
C GLY A 58 -24.01 -5.60 11.68
N ASP A 59 -24.52 -4.77 10.76
CA ASP A 59 -24.33 -4.95 9.32
C ASP A 59 -23.20 -4.06 8.78
N ILE A 60 -22.46 -4.59 7.79
CA ILE A 60 -21.49 -3.81 7.01
C ILE A 60 -22.27 -2.84 6.12
N LYS A 61 -22.14 -1.54 6.41
CA LYS A 61 -22.83 -0.49 5.67
C LYS A 61 -22.03 -0.05 4.45
N ARG A 62 -20.71 0.12 4.61
CA ARG A 62 -19.81 0.62 3.56
C ARG A 62 -18.37 0.24 3.85
N ILE A 63 -17.62 -0.03 2.79
CA ILE A 63 -16.15 -0.08 2.84
C ILE A 63 -15.62 1.28 2.37
N ASN A 64 -14.83 1.93 3.21
CA ASN A 64 -14.17 3.18 2.88
C ASN A 64 -12.87 2.88 2.11
N MET A 65 -13.01 2.69 0.79
CA MET A 65 -11.89 2.39 -0.11
C MET A 65 -10.80 3.45 -0.05
N HIS A 66 -11.17 4.72 0.12
CA HIS A 66 -10.18 5.79 0.26
C HIS A 66 -9.34 5.58 1.53
N LYS A 67 -9.99 5.34 2.67
CA LYS A 67 -9.28 5.08 3.94
C LYS A 67 -8.37 3.85 3.82
N MET A 68 -8.86 2.79 3.18
CA MET A 68 -8.09 1.57 2.93
C MET A 68 -6.83 1.88 2.12
N LYS A 69 -6.98 2.49 0.93
CA LYS A 69 -5.87 2.87 0.05
C LYS A 69 -4.87 3.76 0.77
N THR A 70 -5.32 4.80 1.48
CA THR A 70 -4.41 5.70 2.20
C THR A 70 -3.62 4.99 3.29
N LEU A 71 -4.25 4.14 4.10
CA LEU A 71 -3.56 3.40 5.15
C LEU A 71 -2.58 2.38 4.56
N THR A 72 -2.97 1.67 3.49
CA THR A 72 -2.08 0.77 2.75
C THR A 72 -0.85 1.51 2.23
N ILE A 73 -1.01 2.71 1.64
CA ILE A 73 0.13 3.52 1.16
C ILE A 73 1.03 3.97 2.31
N ILE A 74 0.48 4.36 3.46
CA ILE A 74 1.26 4.78 4.63
C ILE A 74 2.12 3.63 5.16
N GLU A 75 1.55 2.42 5.25
CA GLU A 75 2.26 1.24 5.72
C GLU A 75 3.23 0.67 4.67
N GLY A 76 2.87 0.74 3.40
CA GLY A 76 3.68 0.24 2.29
C GLY A 76 4.81 1.19 1.86
N CYS A 77 4.73 2.48 2.15
CA CYS A 77 5.78 3.47 1.85
C CYS A 77 6.21 4.26 3.11
N PRO A 78 6.68 3.57 4.17
CA PRO A 78 6.87 4.19 5.49
C PRO A 78 7.99 5.24 5.49
N THR A 79 9.03 5.07 4.69
CA THR A 79 10.18 6.01 4.62
C THR A 79 9.80 7.38 4.06
N VAL A 80 8.72 7.47 3.27
CA VAL A 80 8.21 8.72 2.72
C VAL A 80 7.08 9.25 3.60
N PHE A 81 6.01 8.47 3.79
CA PHE A 81 4.78 9.00 4.40
C PHE A 81 4.80 9.01 5.94
N LYS A 82 5.67 8.23 6.59
CA LYS A 82 5.90 8.32 8.05
C LYS A 82 7.11 9.20 8.41
N SER A 83 7.79 9.80 7.42
CA SER A 83 8.90 10.71 7.68
C SER A 83 8.41 12.03 8.27
N LYS A 84 8.91 12.36 9.47
CA LYS A 84 8.59 13.62 10.15
C LYS A 84 9.10 14.83 9.35
N GLU A 85 10.29 14.73 8.78
CA GLU A 85 10.90 15.81 8.00
C GLU A 85 10.05 16.17 6.78
N VAL A 86 9.53 15.16 6.08
CA VAL A 86 8.63 15.37 4.93
C VAL A 86 7.31 15.96 5.39
N MET A 87 6.70 15.43 6.47
CA MET A 87 5.46 15.99 7.02
C MET A 87 5.61 17.45 7.42
N GLU A 88 6.69 17.82 8.12
CA GLU A 88 6.98 19.19 8.54
C GLU A 88 7.21 20.12 7.33
N HIS A 89 8.00 19.68 6.34
CA HIS A 89 8.25 20.45 5.13
C HIS A 89 6.97 20.77 4.36
N PHE A 90 6.04 19.80 4.28
CA PHE A 90 4.75 19.98 3.63
C PHE A 90 3.66 20.54 4.56
N GLY A 91 3.97 20.83 5.83
CA GLY A 91 3.01 21.35 6.82
C GLY A 91 1.81 20.42 7.07
N CYS A 92 2.05 19.11 7.07
CA CYS A 92 1.04 18.08 7.34
C CYS A 92 1.19 17.57 8.77
N ALA A 93 0.10 17.49 9.53
CA ALA A 93 0.12 17.01 10.91
C ALA A 93 0.08 15.47 10.99
N THR A 94 -0.38 14.81 9.93
CA THR A 94 -0.50 13.35 9.87
C THR A 94 -0.02 12.77 8.53
N PRO A 95 0.44 11.51 8.50
CA PRO A 95 0.76 10.80 7.26
C PRO A 95 -0.39 10.80 6.25
N LYS A 96 -1.62 10.71 6.74
CA LYS A 96 -2.84 10.73 5.92
C LYS A 96 -3.01 12.05 5.18
N GLU A 97 -2.75 13.17 5.85
CA GLU A 97 -2.76 14.48 5.21
C GLU A 97 -1.68 14.59 4.14
N LEU A 98 -0.48 14.08 4.42
CA LEU A 98 0.61 14.08 3.45
C LEU A 98 0.26 13.29 2.18
N VAL A 99 -0.27 12.07 2.32
CA VAL A 99 -0.75 11.26 1.17
C VAL A 99 -1.78 12.05 0.35
N ASN A 100 -2.81 12.59 1.00
CA ASN A 100 -3.89 13.30 0.33
C ASN A 100 -3.42 14.62 -0.32
N LYS A 101 -2.41 15.27 0.26
CA LYS A 101 -1.84 16.51 -0.25
C LYS A 101 -0.95 16.23 -1.45
N LEU A 102 -0.09 15.22 -1.37
CA LEU A 102 0.93 14.91 -2.37
C LEU A 102 0.33 14.21 -3.60
N LEU A 103 -0.53 13.22 -3.39
CA LEU A 103 -1.02 12.34 -4.45
C LEU A 103 -2.42 12.75 -4.95
N LEU A 104 -2.70 12.43 -6.20
CA LEU A 104 -4.05 12.39 -6.79
C LEU A 104 -4.63 10.98 -6.70
N ASN A 105 -5.94 10.84 -6.91
CA ASN A 105 -6.61 9.53 -6.81
C ASN A 105 -5.99 8.46 -7.73
N GLY A 106 -5.64 8.80 -8.98
CA GLY A 106 -4.98 7.86 -9.90
C GLY A 106 -3.59 7.43 -9.41
N GLU A 107 -2.79 8.40 -8.94
CA GLU A 107 -1.45 8.13 -8.39
C GLU A 107 -1.51 7.29 -7.11
N MET A 108 -2.56 7.48 -6.29
CA MET A 108 -2.83 6.63 -5.13
C MET A 108 -3.15 5.20 -5.57
N ASP A 109 -3.91 5.02 -6.64
CA ASP A 109 -4.29 3.71 -7.16
C ASP A 109 -3.07 2.96 -7.70
N ASP A 110 -2.18 3.65 -8.42
CA ASP A 110 -0.92 3.06 -8.90
C ASP A 110 -0.04 2.56 -7.75
N LEU A 111 0.14 3.36 -6.69
CA LEU A 111 0.89 2.94 -5.50
C LEU A 111 0.20 1.81 -4.74
N TYR A 112 -1.12 1.91 -4.56
CA TYR A 112 -1.90 0.88 -3.89
C TYR A 112 -1.78 -0.47 -4.62
N ASN A 113 -1.87 -0.46 -5.96
CA ASN A 113 -1.75 -1.65 -6.79
C ASN A 113 -0.33 -2.24 -6.69
N ALA A 114 0.70 -1.40 -6.76
CA ALA A 114 2.08 -1.85 -6.62
C ALA A 114 2.36 -2.49 -5.24
N ILE A 115 1.80 -1.94 -4.16
CA ILE A 115 1.90 -2.53 -2.81
C ILE A 115 1.09 -3.83 -2.73
N SER A 116 -0.08 -3.89 -3.39
CA SER A 116 -0.91 -5.10 -3.43
C SER A 116 -0.21 -6.25 -4.18
N GLU A 117 0.47 -5.96 -5.29
CA GLU A 117 1.34 -6.91 -5.99
C GLU A 117 2.44 -7.46 -5.05
N LEU A 118 3.06 -6.61 -4.24
CA LEU A 118 4.06 -7.03 -3.23
C LEU A 118 3.47 -7.90 -2.13
N ASN A 119 2.20 -7.69 -1.78
CA ASN A 119 1.47 -8.51 -0.81
C ASN A 119 1.02 -9.87 -1.39
N GLY A 120 1.32 -10.14 -2.67
CA GLY A 120 0.98 -11.40 -3.33
C GLY A 120 -0.42 -11.44 -3.93
N TYR A 121 -1.08 -10.29 -4.07
CA TYR A 121 -2.27 -10.20 -4.92
C TYR A 121 -1.85 -10.24 -6.39
N GLU A 122 -2.60 -11.00 -7.19
CA GLU A 122 -2.46 -10.93 -8.63
C GLU A 122 -2.90 -9.55 -9.11
N LYS A 123 -2.19 -9.03 -10.11
CA LYS A 123 -2.65 -7.84 -10.79
C LYS A 123 -3.96 -8.20 -11.48
N ASP A 124 -5.00 -7.39 -11.27
CA ASP A 124 -6.18 -7.46 -12.13
C ASP A 124 -5.71 -7.10 -13.55
N GLU A 125 -5.34 -8.12 -14.34
CA GLU A 125 -5.31 -8.00 -15.78
C GLU A 125 -6.77 -7.82 -16.17
N GLU A 126 -7.20 -6.58 -16.41
CA GLU A 126 -8.39 -6.34 -17.21
C GLU A 126 -8.18 -7.10 -18.52
N GLU A 127 -8.73 -8.31 -18.63
CA GLU A 127 -8.89 -8.98 -19.91
C GLU A 127 -9.63 -7.98 -20.79
N ASP A 128 -8.93 -7.42 -21.78
CA ASP A 128 -9.50 -6.65 -22.88
C ASP A 128 -10.72 -7.41 -23.42
N ILE A 129 -11.93 -7.07 -22.95
CA ILE A 129 -13.16 -7.50 -23.60
C ILE A 129 -13.24 -6.69 -24.89
N LYS A 130 -12.54 -7.17 -25.92
CA LYS A 130 -12.73 -6.73 -27.30
C LYS A 130 -14.14 -7.14 -27.73
N ASN A 131 -15.07 -6.18 -27.71
CA ASN A 131 -16.34 -6.27 -28.44
C ASN A 131 -16.32 -5.34 -29.65
#